data_AF-A0A359GWT2-F1
#
_entry.id   AF-A0A359GWT2-F1
#
_cell.length_a   1.000
_cell.length_b   1.000
_cell.length_c   1.000
_cell.angle_alpha   90.00
_cell.angle_beta   90.00
_cell.angle_gamma   90.00
#
_symmetry.space_group_name_H-M   'P 1'
#
loop_
_entity.id
_entity.type
_entity.pdbx_description
1 polymer ?
#
loop_
_entity_poly.entity_id
_entity_poly.type
_entity_poly.pdbx_seq_one_letter_code
_entity_poly.pdbx_strand_id
1 'polypeptide(L)'
;MLRSIQKICLSFTVLTVCLYVSPGRAQEVEASDELEQQSVDTGNRLLYIDLPVALEEGVGPAMPEPIYREQPNAEDDPEHGLREQYIREYNSAVEEIEYTGGAWDRALVEELFALGLLQQQQGDHDAAVKTFDRAIHVNRINDGLYTLQQIPHVESMLDSYLALEDWQNADDYNNYLFFIQRKAFGANDPRIIPVLDRLANWNLQAFDLGYGDFPGLRLSTAQILFRAAARMVGAHFGRSDERYVPLKTNIAKSAYMVSRYRNYATELQRPEFRITEDSLLRSLNQGGRGPVGFRSGENALLDIVDYYNEESSSRLDLAAAISNLGDWYVLFNQRRQAQESYNLAWQILAELDNCDELIQQFFGQVVPI
;
A
#
# COMPACT_ATOMS: atom_id res chain seq x y z
N MET A 1 26.95 68.03 -0.22
CA MET A 1 26.03 67.91 -1.38
C MET A 1 25.00 66.85 -0.97
N LEU A 2 23.68 67.09 -0.82
CA LEU A 2 22.75 68.11 -1.35
C LEU A 2 22.79 68.15 -2.89
N ARG A 3 21.72 67.87 -3.67
CA ARG A 3 20.28 67.57 -3.42
C ARG A 3 19.88 66.32 -4.28
N SER A 4 18.64 65.82 -4.49
CA SER A 4 17.22 66.26 -4.41
C SER A 4 16.32 64.98 -4.35
N ILE A 5 15.16 64.81 -3.69
CA ILE A 5 13.87 65.57 -3.62
C ILE A 5 13.19 65.61 -5.00
N GLN A 6 11.92 65.22 -5.28
CA GLN A 6 10.66 64.84 -4.55
C GLN A 6 9.95 63.73 -5.42
N LYS A 7 8.83 62.99 -5.15
CA LYS A 7 7.61 62.96 -4.27
C LYS A 7 7.32 61.47 -3.88
N ILE A 8 6.31 60.97 -3.14
CA ILE A 8 4.96 61.35 -2.62
C ILE A 8 3.74 61.21 -3.57
N CYS A 9 2.90 60.16 -3.38
CA CYS A 9 1.42 60.13 -3.59
C CYS A 9 0.76 58.92 -2.87
N LEU A 10 -0.57 58.97 -2.63
CA LEU A 10 -1.36 58.00 -1.86
C LEU A 10 -2.46 57.32 -2.71
N SER A 11 -2.81 56.06 -2.38
CA SER A 11 -4.20 55.53 -2.25
C SER A 11 -4.08 54.17 -1.54
N PHE A 12 -4.57 53.93 -0.31
CA PHE A 12 -5.96 53.92 0.17
C PHE A 12 -6.90 52.99 -0.62
N THR A 13 -7.17 51.82 -0.02
CA THR A 13 -8.48 51.15 -0.06
C THR A 13 -8.69 50.46 1.30
N VAL A 14 -9.83 50.72 1.94
CA VAL A 14 -10.27 50.03 3.17
C VAL A 14 -11.74 49.66 2.95
N LEU A 15 -12.06 48.37 3.09
CA LEU A 15 -13.44 47.85 3.23
C LEU A 15 -13.35 46.65 4.19
N THR A 16 -13.65 46.82 5.47
CA THR A 16 -15.01 46.61 6.03
C THR A 16 -15.45 45.16 5.95
N VAL A 17 -15.02 44.34 6.92
CA VAL A 17 -15.70 43.08 7.27
C VAL A 17 -16.85 43.44 8.21
N CYS A 18 -18.10 43.30 7.75
CA CYS A 18 -19.26 43.52 8.59
C CYS A 18 -19.53 42.31 9.49
N LEU A 19 -19.54 42.56 10.80
CA LEU A 19 -19.98 41.61 11.82
C LEU A 19 -21.47 41.25 11.63
N TYR A 20 -21.77 39.96 11.53
CA TYR A 20 -23.10 39.42 11.82
C TYR A 20 -23.08 38.75 13.21
N VAL A 21 -23.42 39.52 14.24
CA VAL A 21 -23.62 39.00 15.61
C VAL A 21 -25.09 38.66 15.78
N SER A 22 -25.40 37.37 15.85
CA SER A 22 -26.67 36.87 16.38
C SER A 22 -26.49 36.61 17.89
N PRO A 23 -27.40 37.08 18.77
CA PRO A 23 -27.24 36.93 20.20
C PRO A 23 -27.51 35.48 20.65
N GLY A 24 -26.43 34.72 20.86
CA GLY A 24 -26.48 33.44 21.55
C GLY A 24 -27.08 33.59 22.95
N ARG A 25 -28.02 32.70 23.29
CA ARG A 25 -28.70 32.72 24.59
C ARG A 25 -27.69 32.32 25.67
N ALA A 26 -27.59 33.10 26.75
CA ALA A 26 -26.78 32.70 27.89
C ALA A 26 -27.37 31.42 28.51
N GLN A 27 -26.54 30.38 28.56
CA GLN A 27 -26.78 29.17 29.33
C GLN A 27 -25.44 28.79 29.97
N GLU A 28 -25.46 28.56 31.27
CA GLU A 28 -24.24 28.30 32.05
C GLU A 28 -23.68 26.93 31.65
N VAL A 29 -22.50 26.93 31.03
CA VAL A 29 -21.70 25.72 30.82
C VAL A 29 -20.81 25.60 32.04
N GLU A 30 -21.11 24.62 32.89
CA GLU A 30 -20.20 24.21 33.96
C GLU A 30 -18.88 23.76 33.33
N ALA A 31 -17.75 24.14 33.93
CA ALA A 31 -16.43 23.76 33.44
C ALA A 31 -16.18 22.27 33.75
N SER A 32 -16.66 21.40 32.86
CA SER A 32 -16.18 20.04 32.76
C SER A 32 -14.77 20.07 32.16
N ASP A 33 -13.75 19.90 33.00
CA ASP A 33 -12.39 19.53 32.57
C ASP A 33 -12.41 18.09 32.01
N GLU A 34 -13.11 17.89 30.89
CA GLU A 34 -12.92 16.73 30.03
C GLU A 34 -11.56 16.89 29.38
N LEU A 35 -10.54 16.32 30.05
CA LEU A 35 -9.22 16.08 29.49
C LEU A 35 -9.41 15.44 28.11
N GLU A 36 -8.91 16.09 27.06
CA GLU A 36 -8.78 15.47 25.75
C GLU A 36 -7.92 14.21 25.92
N GLN A 37 -8.57 13.04 25.94
CA GLN A 37 -7.88 11.76 25.85
C GLN A 37 -7.29 11.67 24.45
N GLN A 38 -6.07 12.21 24.31
CA GLN A 38 -5.20 11.94 23.20
C GLN A 38 -4.92 10.45 23.20
N SER A 39 -5.75 9.68 22.49
CA SER A 39 -5.49 8.29 22.20
C SER A 39 -4.22 8.22 21.37
N VAL A 40 -3.07 8.08 22.04
CA VAL A 40 -1.75 7.97 21.42
C VAL A 40 -1.82 6.82 20.43
N ASP A 41 -1.73 7.13 19.13
CA ASP A 41 -1.91 6.12 18.11
C ASP A 41 -0.73 5.13 18.15
N THR A 42 -0.98 3.95 18.72
CA THR A 42 -0.04 2.82 18.68
C THR A 42 -0.07 2.13 17.31
N GLY A 43 -0.09 2.91 16.22
CA GLY A 43 -0.17 2.45 14.83
C GLY A 43 0.99 1.53 14.41
N ASN A 44 2.07 1.53 15.18
CA ASN A 44 3.19 0.58 15.04
C ASN A 44 2.96 -0.79 15.71
N ARG A 45 1.78 -1.08 16.29
CA ARG A 45 1.45 -2.43 16.80
C ARG A 45 1.21 -3.40 15.65
N LEU A 46 1.91 -4.53 15.67
CA LEU A 46 1.87 -5.51 14.58
C LEU A 46 0.79 -6.59 14.80
N LEU A 47 -0.26 -6.53 13.99
CA LEU A 47 -1.32 -7.53 13.94
C LEU A 47 -0.98 -8.67 12.95
N TYR A 48 -1.36 -9.90 13.32
CA TYR A 48 -1.07 -11.13 12.57
C TYR A 48 -2.36 -11.87 12.22
N ILE A 49 -2.92 -11.61 11.05
CA ILE A 49 -4.17 -12.26 10.61
C ILE A 49 -3.89 -13.74 10.33
N ASP A 50 -4.67 -14.63 10.96
CA ASP A 50 -4.62 -16.08 10.73
C ASP A 50 -5.19 -16.44 9.35
N LEU A 51 -4.80 -17.61 8.82
CA LEU A 51 -5.11 -17.99 7.44
C LEU A 51 -6.62 -18.07 7.15
N PRO A 52 -7.08 -17.67 5.94
CA PRO A 52 -8.47 -17.82 5.56
C PRO A 52 -8.91 -19.29 5.65
N VAL A 53 -9.94 -19.54 6.45
CA VAL A 53 -10.51 -20.88 6.66
C VAL A 53 -11.57 -21.13 5.60
N ALA A 54 -11.40 -22.18 4.80
CA ALA A 54 -12.42 -22.62 3.86
C ALA A 54 -13.72 -22.98 4.62
N LEU A 55 -14.84 -22.42 4.18
CA LEU A 55 -16.14 -22.62 4.83
C LEU A 55 -16.67 -24.03 4.57
N GLU A 56 -16.79 -24.85 5.62
CA GLU A 56 -17.52 -26.12 5.56
C GLU A 56 -19.03 -25.87 5.68
N GLU A 57 -19.80 -26.25 4.65
CA GLU A 57 -21.25 -26.07 4.60
C GLU A 57 -21.95 -26.66 5.83
N GLY A 58 -22.73 -25.83 6.54
CA GLY A 58 -23.52 -26.24 7.69
C GLY A 58 -22.76 -26.50 9.00
N VAL A 59 -21.43 -26.31 9.03
CA VAL A 59 -20.59 -26.49 10.25
C VAL A 59 -19.96 -25.18 10.73
N GLY A 60 -19.69 -24.23 9.82
CA GLY A 60 -19.17 -22.90 10.19
C GLY A 60 -20.14 -22.12 11.09
N PRO A 61 -19.63 -21.15 11.89
CA PRO A 61 -20.50 -20.21 12.58
C PRO A 61 -21.37 -19.47 11.56
N ALA A 62 -22.61 -19.13 11.94
CA ALA A 62 -23.41 -18.19 11.16
C ALA A 62 -22.68 -16.85 11.13
N MET A 63 -22.00 -16.57 10.02
CA MET A 63 -21.40 -15.25 9.77
C MET A 63 -22.51 -14.21 9.94
N PRO A 64 -22.22 -13.02 10.51
CA PRO A 64 -23.11 -11.89 10.30
C PRO A 64 -23.29 -11.76 8.78
N GLU A 65 -24.51 -11.53 8.31
CA GLU A 65 -24.74 -11.29 6.88
C GLU A 65 -23.74 -10.21 6.43
N PRO A 66 -23.05 -10.38 5.29
CA PRO A 66 -22.13 -9.37 4.82
C PRO A 66 -22.86 -8.04 4.83
N ILE A 67 -22.22 -6.99 5.35
CA ILE A 67 -22.74 -5.64 5.18
C ILE A 67 -22.55 -5.32 3.70
N TYR A 68 -23.51 -5.77 2.91
CA TYR A 68 -23.76 -5.34 1.54
C TYR A 68 -24.15 -3.88 1.62
N ARG A 69 -23.13 -3.04 1.80
CA ARG A 69 -23.16 -1.66 1.38
C ARG A 69 -23.27 -1.74 -0.13
N GLU A 70 -24.52 -1.70 -0.59
CA GLU A 70 -24.83 -1.54 -2.01
C GLU A 70 -23.90 -0.45 -2.54
N GLN A 71 -23.10 -0.79 -3.56
CA GLN A 71 -22.34 0.24 -4.25
C GLN A 71 -23.39 1.21 -4.80
N PRO A 72 -23.28 2.53 -4.56
CA PRO A 72 -24.23 3.49 -5.10
C PRO A 72 -24.38 3.23 -6.59
N ASN A 73 -25.62 3.12 -7.09
CA ASN A 73 -25.84 2.95 -8.51
C ASN A 73 -25.13 4.11 -9.23
N ALA A 74 -24.40 3.82 -10.31
CA ALA A 74 -23.69 4.87 -11.04
C ALA A 74 -24.66 5.98 -11.49
N GLU A 75 -25.90 5.62 -11.80
CA GLU A 75 -26.98 6.54 -12.18
C GLU A 75 -27.51 7.43 -11.03
N ASP A 76 -27.26 7.06 -9.76
CA ASP A 76 -27.65 7.83 -8.57
C ASP A 76 -26.64 8.95 -8.23
N ASP A 77 -25.46 8.97 -8.86
CA ASP A 77 -24.50 10.07 -8.75
C ASP A 77 -25.02 11.33 -9.47
N PRO A 78 -25.13 12.49 -8.78
CA PRO A 78 -25.46 13.77 -9.41
C PRO A 78 -24.59 14.15 -10.63
N GLU A 79 -23.36 13.64 -10.74
CA GLU A 79 -22.47 13.91 -11.87
C GLU A 79 -22.57 12.89 -13.03
N HIS A 80 -23.34 11.80 -12.90
CA HIS A 80 -23.46 10.73 -13.93
C HIS A 80 -23.76 11.27 -15.34
N GLY A 81 -24.80 12.12 -15.46
CA GLY A 81 -25.21 12.71 -16.75
C GLY A 81 -24.21 13.71 -17.33
N LEU A 82 -23.35 14.30 -16.49
CA LEU A 82 -22.25 15.17 -16.91
C LEU A 82 -21.07 14.31 -17.41
N ARG A 83 -20.75 13.23 -16.69
CA ARG A 83 -19.70 12.26 -17.07
C ARG A 83 -20.05 11.56 -18.38
N GLU A 84 -21.34 11.25 -18.65
CA GLU A 84 -21.81 10.84 -19.98
C GLU A 84 -21.56 11.91 -21.07
N GLN A 85 -21.77 13.20 -20.79
CA GLN A 85 -21.56 14.26 -21.77
C GLN A 85 -20.08 14.33 -22.16
N TYR A 86 -19.18 14.32 -21.17
CA TYR A 86 -17.75 14.28 -21.43
C TYR A 86 -17.34 13.03 -22.21
N ILE A 87 -17.91 11.85 -21.92
CA ILE A 87 -17.67 10.63 -22.73
C ILE A 87 -18.04 10.86 -24.21
N ARG A 88 -19.16 11.52 -24.52
CA ARG A 88 -19.55 11.84 -25.90
C ARG A 88 -18.60 12.85 -26.57
N GLU A 89 -18.13 13.84 -25.82
CA GLU A 89 -17.17 14.85 -26.29
C GLU A 89 -15.79 14.22 -26.57
N TYR A 90 -15.26 13.41 -25.65
CA TYR A 90 -13.99 12.69 -25.84
C TYR A 90 -14.01 11.68 -26.99
N ASN A 91 -15.11 10.93 -27.19
CA ASN A 91 -15.25 10.07 -28.38
C ASN A 91 -15.17 10.90 -29.68
N SER A 92 -15.79 12.09 -29.70
CA SER A 92 -15.77 12.97 -30.88
C SER A 92 -14.36 13.53 -31.16
N ALA A 93 -13.60 13.87 -30.11
CA ALA A 93 -12.20 14.31 -30.23
C ALA A 93 -11.29 13.17 -30.76
N VAL A 94 -11.48 11.95 -30.25
CA VAL A 94 -10.78 10.74 -30.74
C VAL A 94 -11.07 10.51 -32.23
N GLU A 95 -12.33 10.61 -32.68
CA GLU A 95 -12.69 10.48 -34.09
C GLU A 95 -12.05 11.57 -34.98
N GLU A 96 -11.98 12.83 -34.52
CA GLU A 96 -11.34 13.93 -35.28
C GLU A 96 -9.82 13.75 -35.41
N ILE A 97 -9.15 13.30 -34.35
CA ILE A 97 -7.71 12.99 -34.38
C ILE A 97 -7.43 11.79 -35.30
N GLU A 98 -8.26 10.74 -35.26
CA GLU A 98 -8.11 9.59 -36.17
C GLU A 98 -8.35 9.96 -37.63
N TYR A 99 -9.28 10.87 -37.91
CA TYR A 99 -9.54 11.35 -39.27
C TYR A 99 -8.40 12.23 -39.81
N THR A 100 -7.69 12.95 -38.95
CA THR A 100 -6.65 13.94 -39.35
C THR A 100 -5.22 13.41 -39.28
N GLY A 101 -4.84 12.72 -38.20
CA GLY A 101 -3.52 12.13 -37.97
C GLY A 101 -3.45 10.62 -38.20
N GLY A 102 -4.59 9.92 -38.16
CA GLY A 102 -4.69 8.47 -38.33
C GLY A 102 -4.72 7.68 -37.02
N ALA A 103 -5.04 6.39 -37.11
CA ALA A 103 -5.33 5.49 -35.98
C ALA A 103 -4.18 5.27 -34.96
N TRP A 104 -3.01 5.87 -35.17
CA TRP A 104 -1.84 5.77 -34.28
C TRP A 104 -1.22 7.14 -33.93
N ASP A 105 -1.95 8.24 -34.17
CA ASP A 105 -1.46 9.58 -33.80
C ASP A 105 -1.22 9.67 -32.29
N ARG A 106 -0.12 10.33 -31.91
CA ARG A 106 0.29 10.51 -30.51
C ARG A 106 -0.74 11.28 -29.68
N ALA A 107 -1.50 12.19 -30.30
CA ALA A 107 -2.54 12.96 -29.61
C ALA A 107 -3.67 12.07 -29.04
N LEU A 108 -3.88 10.87 -29.60
CA LEU A 108 -4.88 9.93 -29.09
C LEU A 108 -4.60 9.46 -27.64
N VAL A 109 -3.35 9.51 -27.17
CA VAL A 109 -2.99 8.93 -25.85
C VAL A 109 -3.68 9.65 -24.70
N GLU A 110 -3.76 10.98 -24.73
CA GLU A 110 -4.35 11.78 -23.65
C GLU A 110 -5.88 11.70 -23.69
N GLU A 111 -6.48 11.83 -24.87
CA GLU A 111 -7.94 11.73 -25.07
C GLU A 111 -8.48 10.33 -24.71
N LEU A 112 -7.81 9.25 -25.13
CA LEU A 112 -8.19 7.88 -24.76
C LEU A 112 -8.03 7.63 -23.26
N PHE A 113 -7.02 8.21 -22.60
CA PHE A 113 -6.86 8.05 -21.16
C PHE A 113 -7.97 8.76 -20.37
N ALA A 114 -8.33 10.00 -20.76
CA ALA A 114 -9.45 10.72 -20.17
C ALA A 114 -10.79 9.99 -20.38
N LEU A 115 -11.04 9.48 -21.60
CA LEU A 115 -12.22 8.68 -21.93
C LEU A 115 -12.30 7.41 -21.08
N GLY A 116 -11.21 6.66 -20.94
CA GLY A 116 -11.16 5.44 -20.13
C GLY A 116 -11.39 5.69 -18.65
N LEU A 117 -10.84 6.79 -18.10
CA LEU A 117 -11.08 7.19 -16.71
C LEU A 117 -12.56 7.54 -16.46
N LEU A 118 -13.21 8.24 -17.40
CA LEU A 118 -14.65 8.53 -17.30
C LEU A 118 -15.49 7.25 -17.38
N GLN A 119 -15.16 6.31 -18.27
CA GLN A 119 -15.82 5.00 -18.37
C GLN A 119 -15.67 4.20 -17.07
N GLN A 120 -14.46 4.15 -16.50
CA GLN A 120 -14.18 3.50 -15.21
C GLN A 120 -14.99 4.13 -14.06
N GLN A 121 -15.16 5.46 -14.05
CA GLN A 121 -16.01 6.14 -13.07
C GLN A 121 -17.51 5.87 -13.28
N GLN A 122 -17.96 5.53 -14.49
CA GLN A 122 -19.35 5.10 -14.75
C GLN A 122 -19.60 3.62 -14.41
N GLY A 123 -18.57 2.89 -13.94
CA GLY A 123 -18.64 1.44 -13.74
C GLY A 123 -18.54 0.62 -15.04
N ASP A 124 -18.38 1.28 -16.20
CA ASP A 124 -18.11 0.61 -17.49
C ASP A 124 -16.62 0.25 -17.60
N HIS A 125 -16.19 -0.59 -16.66
CA HIS A 125 -14.84 -1.17 -16.61
C HIS A 125 -14.52 -1.97 -17.88
N ASP A 126 -15.54 -2.58 -18.48
CA ASP A 126 -15.42 -3.34 -19.72
C ASP A 126 -15.01 -2.43 -20.89
N ALA A 127 -15.62 -1.24 -21.05
CA ALA A 127 -15.18 -0.26 -22.04
C ALA A 127 -13.84 0.40 -21.63
N ALA A 128 -13.65 0.76 -20.36
CA ALA A 128 -12.43 1.38 -19.87
C ALA A 128 -11.18 0.56 -20.21
N VAL A 129 -11.21 -0.76 -19.95
CA VAL A 129 -10.14 -1.71 -20.29
C VAL A 129 -9.80 -1.67 -21.80
N LYS A 130 -10.82 -1.64 -22.68
CA LYS A 130 -10.63 -1.57 -24.14
C LYS A 130 -10.01 -0.24 -24.57
N THR A 131 -10.42 0.87 -23.94
CA THR A 131 -9.90 2.21 -24.23
C THR A 131 -8.45 2.38 -23.74
N PHE A 132 -8.12 1.86 -22.55
CA PHE A 132 -6.75 1.89 -22.02
C PHE A 132 -5.79 1.00 -22.82
N ASP A 133 -6.19 -0.22 -23.23
CA ASP A 133 -5.38 -1.06 -24.13
C ASP A 133 -5.08 -0.34 -25.46
N ARG A 134 -6.05 0.43 -25.98
CA ARG A 134 -5.86 1.27 -27.16
C ARG A 134 -4.81 2.37 -26.94
N ALA A 135 -4.87 3.08 -25.83
CA ALA A 135 -3.85 4.07 -25.45
C ALA A 135 -2.45 3.43 -25.28
N ILE A 136 -2.39 2.23 -24.71
CA ILE A 136 -1.17 1.42 -24.59
C ILE A 136 -0.63 1.06 -25.98
N HIS A 137 -1.48 0.65 -26.92
CA HIS A 137 -1.06 0.33 -28.29
C HIS A 137 -0.52 1.54 -29.06
N VAL A 138 -1.15 2.72 -28.93
CA VAL A 138 -0.61 3.97 -29.50
C VAL A 138 0.77 4.30 -28.91
N ASN A 139 0.94 4.17 -27.59
CA ASN A 139 2.23 4.35 -26.91
C ASN A 139 3.30 3.36 -27.40
N ARG A 140 2.97 2.06 -27.51
CA ARG A 140 3.90 1.01 -27.98
C ARG A 140 4.43 1.28 -29.38
N ILE A 141 3.59 1.85 -30.25
CA ILE A 141 3.95 2.20 -31.63
C ILE A 141 4.79 3.47 -31.68
N ASN A 142 4.46 4.48 -30.87
CA ASN A 142 5.10 5.80 -30.88
C ASN A 142 6.44 5.86 -30.14
N ASP A 143 6.53 5.25 -28.95
CA ASP A 143 7.69 5.34 -28.05
C ASP A 143 8.31 3.97 -27.71
N GLY A 144 7.73 2.87 -28.21
CA GLY A 144 8.29 1.51 -28.13
C GLY A 144 7.73 0.63 -27.02
N LEU A 145 7.91 -0.69 -27.17
CA LEU A 145 7.24 -1.74 -26.37
C LEU A 145 7.44 -1.63 -24.85
N TYR A 146 8.56 -1.07 -24.39
CA TYR A 146 8.87 -0.91 -22.96
C TYR A 146 8.80 0.55 -22.49
N THR A 147 8.11 1.42 -23.24
CA THR A 147 7.95 2.83 -22.84
C THR A 147 7.20 2.96 -21.52
N LEU A 148 7.66 3.85 -20.65
CA LEU A 148 7.09 4.10 -19.32
C LEU A 148 5.71 4.78 -19.42
N GLN A 149 5.43 5.48 -20.53
CA GLN A 149 4.15 6.13 -20.81
C GLN A 149 2.95 5.15 -20.81
N GLN A 150 3.18 3.83 -20.95
CA GLN A 150 2.13 2.83 -20.79
C GLN A 150 1.62 2.66 -19.35
N ILE A 151 2.40 3.05 -18.34
CA ILE A 151 2.16 2.66 -16.93
C ILE A 151 0.82 3.17 -16.39
N PRO A 152 0.44 4.46 -16.50
CA PRO A 152 -0.83 4.94 -15.93
C PRO A 152 -2.05 4.21 -16.51
N HIS A 153 -2.01 3.92 -17.82
CA HIS A 153 -3.07 3.18 -18.49
C HIS A 153 -3.15 1.73 -18.00
N VAL A 154 -2.01 1.05 -17.79
CA VAL A 154 -1.98 -0.31 -17.23
C VAL A 154 -2.45 -0.33 -15.77
N GLU A 155 -2.14 0.71 -14.99
CA GLU A 155 -2.63 0.86 -13.62
C GLU A 155 -4.16 1.01 -13.60
N SER A 156 -4.75 1.85 -14.47
CA SER A 156 -6.21 1.99 -14.57
C SER A 156 -6.92 0.76 -15.19
N MET A 157 -6.24 -0.02 -16.05
CA MET A 157 -6.72 -1.35 -16.45
C MET A 157 -6.75 -2.30 -15.25
N LEU A 158 -5.70 -2.32 -14.43
CA LEU A 158 -5.64 -3.17 -13.24
C LEU A 158 -6.76 -2.84 -12.26
N ASP A 159 -7.01 -1.55 -11.97
CA ASP A 159 -8.14 -1.12 -11.13
C ASP A 159 -9.48 -1.62 -11.69
N SER A 160 -9.65 -1.59 -13.02
CA SER A 160 -10.86 -2.06 -13.69
C SER A 160 -10.99 -3.59 -13.68
N TYR A 161 -9.90 -4.35 -13.84
CA TYR A 161 -9.91 -5.81 -13.67
C TYR A 161 -10.20 -6.23 -12.23
N LEU A 162 -9.70 -5.49 -11.23
CA LEU A 162 -10.01 -5.72 -9.82
C LEU A 162 -11.50 -5.46 -9.51
N ALA A 163 -12.09 -4.41 -10.10
CA ALA A 163 -13.52 -4.11 -9.97
C ALA A 163 -14.43 -5.15 -10.68
N LEU A 164 -13.92 -5.80 -11.73
CA LEU A 164 -14.60 -6.90 -12.46
C LEU A 164 -14.36 -8.29 -11.84
N GLU A 165 -13.60 -8.38 -10.74
CA GLU A 165 -13.11 -9.65 -10.16
C GLU A 165 -12.33 -10.55 -11.15
N ASP A 166 -11.71 -9.95 -12.19
CA ASP A 166 -10.86 -10.66 -13.16
C ASP A 166 -9.45 -10.84 -12.59
N TRP A 167 -9.33 -11.79 -11.67
CA TRP A 167 -8.07 -12.11 -10.99
C TRP A 167 -6.96 -12.59 -11.94
N GLN A 168 -7.31 -13.11 -13.13
CA GLN A 168 -6.34 -13.55 -14.13
C GLN A 168 -5.66 -12.37 -14.81
N ASN A 169 -6.43 -11.45 -15.39
CA ASN A 169 -5.85 -10.26 -15.98
C ASN A 169 -5.20 -9.36 -14.90
N ALA A 170 -5.76 -9.29 -13.69
CA ALA A 170 -5.13 -8.57 -12.59
C ALA A 170 -3.73 -9.11 -12.24
N ASP A 171 -3.50 -10.43 -12.26
CA ASP A 171 -2.17 -11.02 -12.04
C ASP A 171 -1.23 -10.79 -13.23
N ASP A 172 -1.70 -11.01 -14.46
CA ASP A 172 -0.89 -10.82 -15.67
C ASP A 172 -0.42 -9.37 -15.82
N TYR A 173 -1.30 -8.39 -15.58
CA TYR A 173 -0.94 -6.97 -15.67
C TYR A 173 -0.09 -6.48 -14.48
N ASN A 174 -0.23 -7.04 -13.28
CA ASN A 174 0.73 -6.82 -12.18
C ASN A 174 2.14 -7.29 -12.55
N ASN A 175 2.26 -8.50 -13.12
CA ASN A 175 3.53 -9.03 -13.59
C ASN A 175 4.09 -8.22 -14.79
N TYR A 176 3.22 -7.70 -15.65
CA TYR A 176 3.59 -6.84 -16.77
C TYR A 176 4.15 -5.48 -16.33
N LEU A 177 3.52 -4.81 -15.34
CA LEU A 177 4.02 -3.56 -14.75
C LEU A 177 5.45 -3.71 -14.21
N PHE A 178 5.70 -4.78 -13.45
CA PHE A 178 7.04 -5.11 -12.96
C PHE A 178 8.03 -5.40 -14.09
N PHE A 179 7.58 -6.13 -15.13
CA PHE A 179 8.41 -6.44 -16.29
C PHE A 179 8.83 -5.18 -17.07
N ILE A 180 7.90 -4.26 -17.38
CA ILE A 180 8.22 -2.98 -18.06
C ILE A 180 9.20 -2.17 -17.21
N GLN A 181 8.87 -1.91 -15.95
CA GLN A 181 9.65 -0.99 -15.11
C GLN A 181 11.06 -1.54 -14.84
N ARG A 182 11.21 -2.85 -14.62
CA ARG A 182 12.53 -3.50 -14.52
C ARG A 182 13.30 -3.47 -15.84
N LYS A 183 12.62 -3.46 -17.01
CA LYS A 183 13.27 -3.31 -18.32
C LYS A 183 13.73 -1.87 -18.59
N ALA A 184 12.97 -0.87 -18.13
CA ALA A 184 13.25 0.55 -18.33
C ALA A 184 14.29 1.10 -17.33
N PHE A 185 14.21 0.72 -16.05
CA PHE A 185 15.13 1.21 -15.01
C PHE A 185 16.34 0.29 -14.79
N GLY A 186 16.18 -1.03 -14.98
CA GLY A 186 17.18 -2.03 -14.62
C GLY A 186 17.04 -2.56 -13.19
N ALA A 187 17.69 -3.69 -12.89
CA ALA A 187 17.47 -4.46 -11.65
C ALA A 187 18.07 -3.85 -10.37
N ASN A 188 18.91 -2.81 -10.48
CA ASN A 188 19.60 -2.15 -9.36
C ASN A 188 19.30 -0.64 -9.30
N ASP A 189 18.22 -0.17 -9.93
CA ASP A 189 17.81 1.23 -9.88
C ASP A 189 16.77 1.44 -8.76
N PRO A 190 16.93 2.43 -7.86
CA PRO A 190 16.04 2.61 -6.72
C PRO A 190 14.58 2.90 -7.10
N ARG A 191 14.28 3.30 -8.35
CA ARG A 191 12.90 3.48 -8.84
C ARG A 191 12.10 2.18 -8.91
N ILE A 192 12.76 1.01 -8.89
CA ILE A 192 12.07 -0.28 -8.84
C ILE A 192 11.53 -0.62 -7.44
N ILE A 193 11.98 0.05 -6.36
CA ILE A 193 11.58 -0.24 -4.97
C ILE A 193 10.05 -0.28 -4.77
N PRO A 194 9.26 0.75 -5.13
CA PRO A 194 7.79 0.70 -4.99
C PRO A 194 7.14 -0.37 -5.89
N VAL A 195 7.78 -0.73 -7.01
CA VAL A 195 7.28 -1.76 -7.93
C VAL A 195 7.45 -3.17 -7.34
N LEU A 196 8.56 -3.40 -6.65
CA LEU A 196 8.80 -4.63 -5.88
C LEU A 196 7.79 -4.75 -4.73
N ASP A 197 7.56 -3.67 -4.01
CA ASP A 197 6.60 -3.63 -2.89
C ASP A 197 5.16 -3.87 -3.36
N ARG A 198 4.70 -3.18 -4.43
CA ARG A 198 3.37 -3.42 -5.00
C ARG A 198 3.18 -4.88 -5.43
N LEU A 199 4.11 -5.45 -6.19
CA LEU A 199 4.01 -6.85 -6.63
C LEU A 199 4.09 -7.84 -5.46
N ALA A 200 4.81 -7.49 -4.39
CA ALA A 200 4.87 -8.31 -3.17
C ALA A 200 3.52 -8.32 -2.43
N ASN A 201 2.89 -7.16 -2.25
CA ASN A 201 1.57 -7.03 -1.65
C ASN A 201 0.48 -7.72 -2.50
N TRP A 202 0.52 -7.57 -3.83
CA TRP A 202 -0.35 -8.34 -4.74
C TRP A 202 -0.19 -9.86 -4.55
N ASN A 203 1.03 -10.35 -4.35
CA ASN A 203 1.23 -11.78 -4.08
C ASN A 203 0.72 -12.20 -2.69
N LEU A 204 0.63 -11.33 -1.69
CA LEU A 204 -0.10 -11.65 -0.45
C LEU A 204 -1.61 -11.69 -0.69
N GLN A 205 -2.17 -10.68 -1.37
CA GLN A 205 -3.60 -10.65 -1.72
C GLN A 205 -4.02 -11.87 -2.56
N ALA A 206 -3.22 -12.25 -3.56
CA ALA A 206 -3.46 -13.46 -4.36
C ALA A 206 -3.33 -14.75 -3.54
N PHE A 207 -2.51 -14.79 -2.48
CA PHE A 207 -2.50 -15.91 -1.54
C PHE A 207 -3.77 -15.97 -0.70
N ASP A 208 -4.24 -14.84 -0.16
CA ASP A 208 -5.44 -14.76 0.68
C ASP A 208 -6.72 -15.05 -0.12
N LEU A 209 -6.76 -14.67 -1.41
CA LEU A 209 -7.80 -15.06 -2.38
C LEU A 209 -7.69 -16.54 -2.85
N GLY A 210 -6.62 -17.26 -2.50
CA GLY A 210 -6.36 -18.62 -2.99
C GLY A 210 -6.05 -18.71 -4.49
N TYR A 211 -5.60 -17.61 -5.10
CA TYR A 211 -5.47 -17.45 -6.55
C TYR A 211 -4.10 -17.91 -7.13
N GLY A 212 -4.17 -18.82 -8.12
CA GLY A 212 -3.04 -19.39 -8.85
C GLY A 212 -2.60 -20.77 -8.33
N ASP A 213 -1.90 -21.54 -9.18
CA ASP A 213 -1.65 -22.99 -9.00
C ASP A 213 -1.04 -23.41 -7.65
N PHE A 214 -0.24 -22.54 -7.02
CA PHE A 214 0.54 -22.85 -5.81
C PHE A 214 0.53 -21.65 -4.84
N PRO A 215 -0.35 -21.63 -3.81
CA PRO A 215 -0.39 -20.54 -2.85
C PRO A 215 0.93 -20.33 -2.10
N GLY A 216 1.71 -21.39 -1.84
CA GLY A 216 3.05 -21.24 -1.27
C GLY A 216 4.03 -20.46 -2.17
N LEU A 217 3.86 -20.51 -3.50
CA LEU A 217 4.70 -19.77 -4.45
C LEU A 217 4.43 -18.27 -4.38
N ARG A 218 3.16 -17.88 -4.15
CA ARG A 218 2.77 -16.50 -3.89
C ARG A 218 3.49 -15.96 -2.64
N LEU A 219 3.40 -16.68 -1.52
CA LEU A 219 4.09 -16.30 -0.27
C LEU A 219 5.62 -16.20 -0.42
N SER A 220 6.28 -17.16 -1.07
CA SER A 220 7.74 -17.08 -1.30
C SER A 220 8.09 -15.91 -2.23
N THR A 221 7.29 -15.67 -3.28
CA THR A 221 7.46 -14.55 -4.21
C THR A 221 7.37 -13.20 -3.48
N ALA A 222 6.35 -13.00 -2.64
CA ALA A 222 6.23 -11.82 -1.78
C ALA A 222 7.45 -11.66 -0.86
N GLN A 223 7.86 -12.72 -0.15
CA GLN A 223 9.05 -12.68 0.70
C GLN A 223 10.34 -12.37 -0.06
N ILE A 224 10.50 -12.84 -1.30
CA ILE A 224 11.65 -12.50 -2.15
C ILE A 224 11.60 -11.01 -2.53
N LEU A 225 10.43 -10.51 -2.95
CA LEU A 225 10.26 -9.14 -3.41
C LEU A 225 10.45 -8.10 -2.28
N PHE A 226 9.82 -8.26 -1.11
CA PHE A 226 10.03 -7.36 0.05
C PHE A 226 11.50 -7.33 0.48
N ARG A 227 12.22 -8.47 0.44
CA ARG A 227 13.66 -8.51 0.75
C ARG A 227 14.52 -7.85 -0.31
N ALA A 228 14.14 -7.87 -1.59
CA ALA A 228 14.81 -7.07 -2.61
C ALA A 228 14.60 -5.56 -2.34
N ALA A 229 13.37 -5.16 -2.04
CA ALA A 229 13.02 -3.77 -1.74
C ALA A 229 13.79 -3.24 -0.50
N ALA A 230 13.72 -3.94 0.64
CA ALA A 230 14.39 -3.53 1.88
C ALA A 230 15.93 -3.49 1.73
N ARG A 231 16.50 -4.42 0.96
CA ARG A 231 17.92 -4.42 0.59
C ARG A 231 18.29 -3.21 -0.27
N MET A 232 17.43 -2.81 -1.21
CA MET A 232 17.68 -1.66 -2.09
C MET A 232 17.49 -0.33 -1.36
N VAL A 233 16.51 -0.21 -0.47
CA VAL A 233 16.40 0.93 0.48
C VAL A 233 17.71 1.06 1.27
N GLY A 234 18.12 -0.02 1.95
CA GLY A 234 19.36 -0.08 2.73
C GLY A 234 20.64 0.22 1.95
N ALA A 235 20.68 -0.06 0.64
CA ALA A 235 21.86 0.12 -0.20
C ALA A 235 21.94 1.48 -0.91
N HIS A 236 20.80 2.14 -1.17
CA HIS A 236 20.75 3.43 -1.87
C HIS A 236 20.51 4.64 -0.96
N PHE A 237 19.85 4.44 0.18
CA PHE A 237 19.42 5.52 1.08
C PHE A 237 19.91 5.32 2.53
N GLY A 238 20.10 4.06 2.96
CA GLY A 238 20.50 3.69 4.31
C GLY A 238 19.42 2.88 5.02
N ARG A 239 19.71 2.41 6.24
CA ARG A 239 18.73 1.68 7.07
C ARG A 239 17.70 2.63 7.71
N SER A 240 18.11 3.84 8.08
CA SER A 240 17.28 4.92 8.65
C SER A 240 16.38 5.63 7.62
N ASP A 241 16.06 4.97 6.51
CA ASP A 241 15.10 5.48 5.53
C ASP A 241 13.71 5.00 5.92
N GLU A 242 12.72 5.91 5.91
CA GLU A 242 11.35 5.66 6.39
C GLU A 242 10.69 4.41 5.77
N ARG A 243 11.08 4.01 4.55
CA ARG A 243 10.54 2.85 3.85
C ARG A 243 11.09 1.52 4.37
N TYR A 244 12.14 1.53 5.20
CA TYR A 244 12.77 0.33 5.72
C TYR A 244 11.84 -0.44 6.67
N VAL A 245 11.23 0.24 7.64
CA VAL A 245 10.35 -0.38 8.64
C VAL A 245 9.10 -1.01 8.02
N PRO A 246 8.32 -0.35 7.15
CA PRO A 246 7.17 -0.97 6.46
C PRO A 246 7.53 -2.26 5.70
N LEU A 247 8.66 -2.24 4.97
CA LEU A 247 9.13 -3.41 4.21
C LEU A 247 9.56 -4.56 5.14
N LYS A 248 10.15 -4.27 6.30
CA LYS A 248 10.45 -5.27 7.33
C LYS A 248 9.19 -5.83 7.98
N THR A 249 8.22 -4.97 8.28
CA THR A 249 6.91 -5.38 8.81
C THR A 249 6.19 -6.34 7.86
N ASN A 250 6.25 -6.09 6.55
CA ASN A 250 5.69 -7.00 5.54
C ASN A 250 6.45 -8.34 5.43
N ILE A 251 7.77 -8.36 5.69
CA ILE A 251 8.53 -9.62 5.83
C ILE A 251 8.07 -10.39 7.08
N ALA A 252 7.81 -9.72 8.22
CA ALA A 252 7.29 -10.36 9.43
C ALA A 252 5.87 -10.93 9.24
N LYS A 253 4.95 -10.17 8.63
CA LYS A 253 3.58 -10.63 8.29
C LYS A 253 3.61 -11.86 7.36
N SER A 254 4.34 -11.78 6.26
CA SER A 254 4.45 -12.91 5.33
C SER A 254 5.20 -14.11 5.94
N ALA A 255 6.11 -13.90 6.90
CA ALA A 255 6.73 -14.97 7.67
C ALA A 255 5.74 -15.70 8.60
N TYR A 256 4.76 -14.99 9.16
CA TYR A 256 3.66 -15.61 9.91
C TYR A 256 2.82 -16.52 9.01
N MET A 257 2.35 -16.00 7.88
CA MET A 257 1.56 -16.75 6.89
C MET A 257 2.29 -18.03 6.44
N VAL A 258 3.59 -17.92 6.11
CA VAL A 258 4.45 -19.07 5.77
C VAL A 258 4.55 -20.10 6.90
N SER A 259 4.56 -19.68 8.16
CA SER A 259 4.61 -20.58 9.30
C SER A 259 3.26 -21.18 9.70
N ARG A 260 2.13 -20.57 9.29
CA ARG A 260 0.78 -21.16 9.40
C ARG A 260 0.45 -22.08 8.21
N TYR A 261 0.99 -21.84 7.02
CA TYR A 261 0.61 -22.55 5.80
C TYR A 261 1.16 -23.98 5.73
N ARG A 262 0.35 -24.94 6.21
CA ARG A 262 0.72 -26.37 6.36
C ARG A 262 1.33 -27.02 5.11
N ASN A 263 0.94 -26.59 3.91
CA ASN A 263 1.42 -27.19 2.65
C ASN A 263 2.75 -26.60 2.14
N TYR A 264 3.23 -25.48 2.71
CA TYR A 264 4.38 -24.71 2.22
C TYR A 264 5.63 -25.58 1.97
N ALA A 265 5.98 -26.41 2.95
CA ALA A 265 7.16 -27.29 2.88
C ALA A 265 7.06 -28.38 1.80
N THR A 266 5.84 -28.77 1.43
CA THR A 266 5.53 -29.75 0.37
C THR A 266 5.59 -29.11 -1.00
N GLU A 267 4.99 -27.92 -1.17
CA GLU A 267 5.04 -27.16 -2.42
C GLU A 267 6.46 -26.72 -2.78
N LEU A 268 7.28 -26.36 -1.79
CA LEU A 268 8.73 -26.12 -1.94
C LEU A 268 9.54 -27.31 -2.50
N GLN A 269 8.96 -28.52 -2.60
CA GLN A 269 9.60 -29.66 -3.27
C GLN A 269 9.31 -29.74 -4.78
N ARG A 270 8.33 -28.99 -5.29
CA ARG A 270 7.95 -29.01 -6.70
C ARG A 270 9.06 -28.38 -7.57
N PRO A 271 9.48 -29.02 -8.69
CA PRO A 271 10.48 -28.46 -9.59
C PRO A 271 10.08 -27.07 -10.14
N GLU A 272 8.80 -26.90 -10.46
CA GLU A 272 8.23 -25.71 -11.10
C GLU A 272 8.39 -24.48 -10.19
N PHE A 273 8.03 -24.64 -8.91
CA PHE A 273 8.19 -23.66 -7.84
C PHE A 273 9.65 -23.16 -7.78
N ARG A 274 10.61 -24.09 -7.74
CA ARG A 274 12.04 -23.77 -7.63
C ARG A 274 12.59 -23.05 -8.85
N ILE A 275 12.16 -23.45 -10.05
CA ILE A 275 12.56 -22.81 -11.32
C ILE A 275 12.08 -21.36 -11.36
N THR A 276 10.84 -21.09 -10.94
CA THR A 276 10.27 -19.74 -10.86
C THR A 276 11.01 -18.88 -9.84
N GLU A 277 11.23 -19.38 -8.62
CA GLU A 277 12.05 -18.68 -7.61
C GLU A 277 13.46 -18.37 -8.10
N ASP A 278 14.18 -19.36 -8.67
CA ASP A 278 15.56 -19.17 -9.12
C ASP A 278 15.62 -18.18 -10.29
N SER A 279 14.60 -18.16 -11.15
CA SER A 279 14.44 -17.13 -12.19
C SER A 279 14.27 -15.74 -11.59
N LEU A 280 13.34 -15.58 -10.63
CA LEU A 280 13.07 -14.33 -9.95
C LEU A 280 14.30 -13.80 -9.19
N LEU A 281 14.94 -14.65 -8.38
CA LEU A 281 16.14 -14.34 -7.60
C LEU A 281 17.27 -13.81 -8.51
N ARG A 282 17.57 -14.50 -9.62
CA ARG A 282 18.56 -14.04 -10.61
C ARG A 282 18.16 -12.70 -11.23
N SER A 283 16.89 -12.50 -11.56
CA SER A 283 16.40 -11.24 -12.15
C SER A 283 16.45 -10.02 -11.23
N LEU A 284 16.59 -10.25 -9.92
CA LEU A 284 16.65 -9.26 -8.84
C LEU A 284 18.06 -9.12 -8.23
N ASN A 285 19.07 -9.75 -8.83
CA ASN A 285 20.43 -9.86 -8.28
C ASN A 285 20.45 -10.33 -6.81
N GLN A 286 19.54 -11.24 -6.44
CA GLN A 286 19.42 -11.81 -5.09
C GLN A 286 20.38 -12.99 -4.92
N GLY A 287 21.06 -13.06 -3.78
CA GLY A 287 21.93 -14.20 -3.46
C GLY A 287 21.18 -15.51 -3.20
N GLY A 288 19.96 -15.46 -2.65
CA GLY A 288 19.18 -16.67 -2.41
C GLY A 288 17.89 -16.49 -1.59
N ARG A 289 17.22 -17.63 -1.34
CA ARG A 289 15.90 -17.75 -0.70
C ARG A 289 15.82 -17.18 0.71
N GLY A 290 16.92 -17.07 1.45
CA GLY A 290 16.94 -16.52 2.82
C GLY A 290 16.27 -17.43 3.86
N PRO A 291 16.03 -16.92 5.08
CA PRO A 291 15.23 -17.62 6.08
C PRO A 291 13.73 -17.61 5.73
N VAL A 292 12.99 -18.61 6.23
CA VAL A 292 11.53 -18.75 6.10
C VAL A 292 10.90 -18.99 7.47
N GLY A 293 9.61 -18.68 7.63
CA GLY A 293 8.88 -18.85 8.89
C GLY A 293 9.51 -18.08 10.05
N PHE A 294 9.52 -18.69 11.25
CA PHE A 294 10.04 -18.12 12.51
C PHE A 294 11.29 -17.23 12.36
N ARG A 295 12.37 -17.74 11.73
CA ARG A 295 13.64 -16.98 11.59
C ARG A 295 13.56 -15.79 10.63
N SER A 296 12.58 -15.76 9.74
CA SER A 296 12.41 -14.67 8.77
C SER A 296 11.74 -13.47 9.42
N GLY A 297 10.70 -13.71 10.21
CA GLY A 297 10.06 -12.67 11.02
C GLY A 297 10.91 -12.24 12.23
N GLU A 298 11.57 -13.18 12.92
CA GLU A 298 12.52 -12.88 14.01
C GLU A 298 13.61 -11.90 13.53
N ASN A 299 14.29 -12.20 12.43
CA ASN A 299 15.28 -11.30 11.84
C ASN A 299 14.68 -9.95 11.40
N ALA A 300 13.48 -9.96 10.80
CA ALA A 300 12.85 -8.72 10.33
C ALA A 300 12.42 -7.79 11.46
N LEU A 301 11.95 -8.35 12.58
CA LEU A 301 11.59 -7.61 13.80
C LEU A 301 12.84 -7.10 14.53
N LEU A 302 13.91 -7.89 14.59
CA LEU A 302 15.21 -7.44 15.09
C LEU A 302 15.77 -6.26 14.26
N ASP A 303 15.71 -6.34 12.92
CA ASP A 303 16.10 -5.21 12.05
C ASP A 303 15.21 -3.94 12.26
N ILE A 304 14.00 -4.05 12.83
CA ILE A 304 13.15 -2.90 13.23
C ILE A 304 13.51 -2.39 14.64
N VAL A 305 13.83 -3.28 15.58
CA VAL A 305 14.34 -2.88 16.91
C VAL A 305 15.68 -2.15 16.75
N ASP A 306 16.57 -2.65 15.90
CA ASP A 306 17.84 -1.98 15.56
C ASP A 306 17.58 -0.59 14.95
N TYR A 307 16.61 -0.46 14.04
CA TYR A 307 16.20 0.82 13.44
C TYR A 307 15.84 1.85 14.53
N TYR A 308 14.89 1.55 15.42
CA TYR A 308 14.45 2.49 16.46
C TYR A 308 15.46 2.67 17.62
N ASN A 309 16.50 1.84 17.68
CA ASN A 309 17.60 1.99 18.63
C ASN A 309 18.73 2.89 18.08
N GLU A 310 18.96 2.90 16.75
CA GLU A 310 19.85 3.87 16.09
C GLU A 310 19.14 5.23 15.89
N GLU A 311 17.89 5.20 15.43
CA GLU A 311 17.00 6.34 15.23
C GLU A 311 16.58 6.93 16.60
N SER A 312 17.41 7.84 17.13
CA SER A 312 17.31 8.42 18.49
C SER A 312 16.08 9.32 18.73
N SER A 313 15.09 9.23 17.85
CA SER A 313 13.95 10.11 17.66
C SER A 313 12.71 9.68 18.47
N SER A 314 12.58 8.39 18.83
CA SER A 314 11.41 7.87 19.57
C SER A 314 11.69 6.62 20.41
N ARG A 315 11.79 6.80 21.74
CA ARG A 315 11.83 5.66 22.70
C ARG A 315 10.50 4.90 22.76
N LEU A 316 9.38 5.53 22.39
CA LEU A 316 8.06 4.90 22.34
C LEU A 316 8.00 3.84 21.22
N ASP A 317 8.51 4.16 20.03
CA ASP A 317 8.53 3.23 18.91
C ASP A 317 9.53 2.08 19.10
N LEU A 318 10.65 2.34 19.80
CA LEU A 318 11.55 1.28 20.25
C LEU A 318 10.84 0.30 21.20
N ALA A 319 10.08 0.79 22.18
CA ALA A 319 9.27 -0.05 23.06
C ALA A 319 8.18 -0.82 22.30
N ALA A 320 7.57 -0.22 21.28
CA ALA A 320 6.59 -0.87 20.41
C ALA A 320 7.21 -1.98 19.56
N ALA A 321 8.37 -1.73 18.92
CA ALA A 321 9.11 -2.73 18.16
C ALA A 321 9.54 -3.93 19.01
N ILE A 322 10.01 -3.67 20.24
CA ILE A 322 10.38 -4.73 21.19
C ILE A 322 9.13 -5.50 21.68
N SER A 323 7.99 -4.82 21.84
CA SER A 323 6.71 -5.48 22.17
C SER A 323 6.22 -6.39 21.04
N ASN A 324 6.29 -5.94 19.78
CA ASN A 324 5.96 -6.75 18.60
C ASN A 324 6.86 -8.00 18.48
N LEU A 325 8.14 -7.89 18.87
CA LEU A 325 9.07 -9.01 18.97
C LEU A 325 8.69 -9.96 20.12
N GLY A 326 8.19 -9.44 21.25
CA GLY A 326 7.57 -10.22 22.32
C GLY A 326 6.35 -11.02 21.83
N ASP A 327 5.43 -10.38 21.11
CA ASP A 327 4.23 -11.00 20.52
C ASP A 327 4.62 -12.13 19.54
N TRP A 328 5.67 -11.92 18.71
CA TRP A 328 6.26 -12.97 17.86
C TRP A 328 6.78 -14.16 18.68
N TYR A 329 7.52 -13.90 19.76
CA TYR A 329 7.99 -14.97 20.63
C TYR A 329 6.86 -15.71 21.36
N VAL A 330 5.74 -15.05 21.70
CA VAL A 330 4.52 -15.73 22.20
C VAL A 330 3.94 -16.67 21.14
N LEU A 331 3.72 -16.17 19.91
CA LEU A 331 3.15 -16.95 18.79
C LEU A 331 3.92 -18.24 18.50
N PHE A 332 5.24 -18.23 18.68
CA PHE A 332 6.13 -19.37 18.47
C PHE A 332 6.57 -20.09 19.75
N ASN A 333 5.86 -19.88 20.87
CA ASN A 333 6.09 -20.53 22.18
C ASN A 333 7.50 -20.30 22.79
N GLN A 334 8.22 -19.27 22.36
CA GLN A 334 9.54 -18.86 22.85
C GLN A 334 9.43 -18.07 24.17
N ARG A 335 8.82 -18.70 25.19
CA ARG A 335 8.35 -18.03 26.42
C ARG A 335 9.41 -17.21 27.16
N ARG A 336 10.69 -17.62 27.13
CA ARG A 336 11.76 -16.87 27.80
C ARG A 336 12.04 -15.57 27.04
N GLN A 337 12.25 -15.67 25.73
CA GLN A 337 12.54 -14.52 24.88
C GLN A 337 11.36 -13.54 24.84
N ALA A 338 10.11 -14.03 24.86
CA ALA A 338 8.93 -13.19 25.03
C ALA A 338 8.99 -12.38 26.34
N GLN A 339 9.28 -13.04 27.47
CA GLN A 339 9.42 -12.37 28.77
C GLN A 339 10.60 -11.38 28.79
N GLU A 340 11.72 -11.72 28.18
CA GLU A 340 12.90 -10.84 28.05
C GLU A 340 12.56 -9.59 27.22
N SER A 341 11.85 -9.73 26.09
CA SER A 341 11.35 -8.61 25.28
C SER A 341 10.36 -7.73 26.04
N TYR A 342 9.29 -8.29 26.62
CA TYR A 342 8.29 -7.49 27.34
C TYR A 342 8.88 -6.76 28.57
N ASN A 343 9.82 -7.39 29.30
CA ASN A 343 10.52 -6.74 30.40
C ASN A 343 11.32 -5.51 29.91
N LEU A 344 11.99 -5.61 28.76
CA LEU A 344 12.77 -4.50 28.18
C LEU A 344 11.86 -3.38 27.66
N ALA A 345 10.77 -3.72 26.96
CA ALA A 345 9.78 -2.73 26.53
C ALA A 345 9.15 -2.00 27.73
N TRP A 346 8.78 -2.73 28.79
CA TRP A 346 8.27 -2.14 30.03
C TRP A 346 9.28 -1.20 30.70
N GLN A 347 10.57 -1.56 30.74
CA GLN A 347 11.63 -0.68 31.26
C GLN A 347 11.74 0.64 30.48
N ILE A 348 11.68 0.57 29.14
CA ILE A 348 11.73 1.77 28.29
C ILE A 348 10.49 2.67 28.51
N LEU A 349 9.28 2.08 28.62
CA LEU A 349 8.06 2.84 28.91
C LEU A 349 8.06 3.45 30.32
N ALA A 350 8.63 2.75 31.32
CA ALA A 350 8.74 3.25 32.69
C ALA A 350 9.68 4.46 32.84
N GLU A 351 10.50 4.76 31.83
CA GLU A 351 11.37 5.94 31.77
C GLU A 351 10.78 7.09 30.92
N LEU A 352 9.49 7.04 30.56
CA LEU A 352 8.76 8.11 29.85
C LEU A 352 7.84 8.90 30.80
N ASP A 353 7.61 10.17 30.51
CA ASP A 353 6.84 11.06 31.40
C ASP A 353 5.37 10.61 31.62
N ASN A 354 4.76 9.98 30.59
CA ASN A 354 3.41 9.41 30.65
C ASN A 354 3.42 7.87 30.91
N CYS A 355 4.40 7.36 31.67
CA CYS A 355 4.64 5.92 31.82
C CYS A 355 3.41 5.08 32.22
N ASP A 356 2.61 5.49 33.21
CA ASP A 356 1.45 4.71 33.69
C ASP A 356 0.39 4.50 32.59
N GLU A 357 0.10 5.53 31.80
CA GLU A 357 -0.85 5.47 30.68
C GLU A 357 -0.34 4.58 29.55
N LEU A 358 0.94 4.74 29.18
CA LEU A 358 1.58 3.95 28.13
C LEU A 358 1.69 2.46 28.52
N ILE A 359 2.05 2.16 29.78
CA ILE A 359 2.08 0.79 30.30
C ILE A 359 0.68 0.16 30.26
N GLN A 360 -0.36 0.91 30.64
CA GLN A 360 -1.75 0.46 30.57
C GLN A 360 -2.25 0.28 29.12
N GLN A 361 -1.75 1.07 28.17
CA GLN A 361 -2.08 0.93 26.75
C GLN A 361 -1.41 -0.29 26.11
N PHE A 362 -0.11 -0.50 26.35
CA PHE A 362 0.65 -1.61 25.75
C PHE A 362 0.32 -2.97 26.38
N PHE A 363 0.18 -3.02 27.72
CA PHE A 363 0.07 -4.28 28.47
C PHE A 363 -1.24 -4.45 29.25
N GLY A 364 -2.02 -3.39 29.45
CA GLY A 364 -3.30 -3.42 30.18
C GLY A 364 -4.48 -3.96 29.36
N GLN A 365 -4.33 -4.15 28.05
CA GLN A 365 -5.32 -4.80 27.18
C GLN A 365 -4.76 -6.07 26.55
N VAL A 366 -5.45 -7.19 26.77
CA VAL A 366 -5.23 -8.43 26.00
C VAL A 366 -5.92 -8.27 24.64
N VAL A 367 -5.18 -7.73 23.67
CA VAL A 367 -5.56 -7.81 22.26
C VAL A 367 -5.45 -9.29 21.83
N PRO A 368 -6.52 -9.93 21.32
CA PRO A 368 -6.40 -11.25 20.72
C PRO A 368 -5.52 -11.16 19.47
N ILE A 369 -4.57 -12.09 19.34
CA ILE A 369 -3.71 -12.25 18.16
C ILE A 369 -4.42 -13.16 17.16
#